data_AF-A0A7W9NGZ5-F1
#
_entry.id   AF-A0A7W9NGZ5-F1
#
_cell.length_a   1.000
_cell.length_b   1.000
_cell.length_c   1.000
_cell.angle_alpha   90.00
_cell.angle_beta   90.00
_cell.angle_gamma   90.00
#
_symmetry.space_group_name_H-M   'P 1'
#
loop_
_entity.id
_entity.type
_entity.pdbx_description
1 polymer ?
#
loop_
_entity_poly.entity_id
_entity_poly.type
_entity_poly.pdbx_seq_one_letter_code
_entity_poly.pdbx_strand_id
1 'polypeptide(L)'
;MDDAEVVAALRPFARAAALVLAVLTEPDPFRLHGRAIGAVANIDGVDPKFLARLGALPTDLPSRVAALVPLLVASTGVDRRPLALAAQSLVVSAEADTVELRVRVLAAVLYDRDVNAASVGGDEDGQTAWLLAELTEALRRHSRVTVRALAVTMQRLGDLLATIDGRTGPLISGRLVLWRLRKRARRWMREQSAVRWDPRGRQS
;
A
#
# COMPACT_ATOMS: atom_id res chain seq x y z
N MET A 1 -11.64 16.24 12.17
CA MET A 1 -10.25 15.84 11.91
C MET A 1 -9.55 16.94 11.13
N ASP A 2 -8.44 17.44 11.63
CA ASP A 2 -7.63 18.48 10.99
C ASP A 2 -6.55 17.89 10.06
N ASP A 3 -5.79 18.76 9.38
CA ASP A 3 -4.74 18.31 8.46
C ASP A 3 -3.53 17.72 9.20
N ALA A 4 -3.28 18.13 10.44
CA ALA A 4 -2.18 17.60 11.25
C ALA A 4 -2.45 16.15 11.64
N GLU A 5 -3.69 15.82 12.02
CA GLU A 5 -4.13 14.45 12.32
C GLU A 5 -4.06 13.56 11.07
N VAL A 6 -4.50 14.05 9.91
CA VAL A 6 -4.39 13.32 8.64
C VAL A 6 -2.92 13.04 8.31
N VAL A 7 -2.05 14.05 8.41
CA VAL A 7 -0.62 13.90 8.15
C VAL A 7 0.02 12.92 9.14
N ALA A 8 -0.32 13.02 10.42
CA ALA A 8 0.19 12.13 11.47
C ALA A 8 -0.16 10.65 11.21
N ALA A 9 -1.36 10.37 10.69
CA ALA A 9 -1.75 9.02 10.33
C ALA A 9 -1.17 8.56 8.98
N LEU A 10 -1.06 9.44 7.98
CA LEU A 10 -0.56 9.10 6.64
C LEU A 10 0.96 8.94 6.58
N ARG A 11 1.72 9.63 7.43
CA ARG A 11 3.19 9.57 7.43
C ARG A 11 3.76 8.17 7.71
N PRO A 12 3.37 7.46 8.79
CA PRO A 12 3.84 6.09 9.02
C PRO A 12 3.38 5.14 7.92
N PHE A 13 2.15 5.31 7.39
CA PHE A 13 1.71 4.56 6.22
C PHE A 13 2.62 4.79 5.01
N ALA A 14 2.92 6.04 4.66
CA ALA A 14 3.70 6.40 3.48
C ALA A 14 5.14 5.88 3.50
N ARG A 15 5.72 5.76 4.71
CA ARG A 15 7.02 5.11 4.93
C ARG A 15 6.93 3.60 4.76
N ALA A 16 6.01 2.96 5.49
CA ALA A 16 5.81 1.52 5.43
C ALA A 16 5.41 1.04 4.02
N ALA A 17 4.66 1.85 3.28
CA ALA A 17 4.25 1.58 1.91
C ALA A 17 5.45 1.33 0.98
N ALA A 18 6.60 1.97 1.20
CA ALA A 18 7.79 1.77 0.36
C ALA A 18 8.24 0.30 0.37
N LEU A 19 8.35 -0.30 1.56
CA LEU A 19 8.77 -1.69 1.72
C LEU A 19 7.73 -2.66 1.17
N VAL A 20 6.44 -2.42 1.46
CA VAL A 20 5.35 -3.25 0.93
C VAL A 20 5.29 -3.17 -0.60
N LEU A 21 5.48 -1.98 -1.18
CA LEU A 21 5.50 -1.80 -2.64
C LEU A 21 6.71 -2.49 -3.27
N ALA A 22 7.89 -2.43 -2.65
CA ALA A 22 9.06 -3.16 -3.14
C ALA A 22 8.73 -4.65 -3.30
N VAL A 23 8.19 -5.27 -2.25
CA VAL A 23 7.70 -6.67 -2.28
C VAL A 23 6.66 -6.85 -3.37
N LEU A 24 5.62 -6.01 -3.43
CA LEU A 24 4.55 -6.13 -4.42
C LEU A 24 4.99 -5.83 -5.86
N THR A 25 6.20 -5.32 -6.09
CA THR A 25 6.77 -5.15 -7.44
C THR A 25 7.72 -6.27 -7.84
N GLU A 26 8.18 -7.11 -6.89
CA GLU A 26 8.98 -8.29 -7.21
C GLU A 26 8.19 -9.25 -8.11
N PRO A 27 8.76 -9.82 -9.17
CA PRO A 27 8.05 -10.76 -10.05
C PRO A 27 7.44 -11.95 -9.30
N ASP A 28 8.15 -12.44 -8.27
CA ASP A 28 7.78 -13.61 -7.47
C ASP A 28 7.93 -13.34 -5.95
N PRO A 29 7.05 -12.54 -5.34
CA PRO A 29 7.24 -12.04 -3.97
C PRO A 29 7.24 -13.15 -2.91
N PHE A 30 6.65 -14.30 -3.24
CA PHE A 30 6.54 -15.46 -2.34
C PHE A 30 7.48 -16.61 -2.72
N ARG A 31 8.28 -16.44 -3.78
CA ARG A 31 9.20 -17.47 -4.32
C ARG A 31 8.48 -18.79 -4.66
N LEU A 32 7.33 -18.68 -5.34
CA LEU A 32 6.45 -19.79 -5.69
C LEU A 32 6.56 -20.21 -7.16
N HIS A 33 7.13 -19.38 -8.04
CA HIS A 33 7.24 -19.71 -9.46
C HIS A 33 8.12 -20.95 -9.67
N GLY A 34 7.65 -21.87 -10.53
CA GLY A 34 8.39 -23.07 -10.91
C GLY A 34 8.53 -24.15 -9.82
N ARG A 35 7.96 -23.95 -8.62
CA ARG A 35 7.97 -24.98 -7.57
C ARG A 35 6.78 -25.92 -7.70
N ALA A 36 7.04 -27.23 -7.68
CA ALA A 36 5.99 -28.23 -7.62
C ALA A 36 5.17 -28.05 -6.34
N ILE A 37 3.84 -27.93 -6.44
CA ILE A 37 2.93 -27.65 -5.31
C ILE A 37 3.15 -28.62 -4.13
N GLY A 38 3.54 -29.87 -4.41
CA GLY A 38 3.87 -30.88 -3.39
C GLY A 38 5.17 -30.63 -2.60
N ALA A 39 6.15 -29.90 -3.15
CA ALA A 39 7.39 -29.53 -2.45
C ALA A 39 7.22 -28.29 -1.55
N VAL A 40 6.02 -27.70 -1.55
CA VAL A 40 5.69 -26.40 -0.94
C VAL A 40 4.61 -26.57 0.15
N ALA A 41 4.27 -27.81 0.49
CA ALA A 41 3.28 -28.12 1.51
C ALA A 41 3.62 -27.38 2.83
N ASN A 42 2.70 -26.52 3.28
CA ASN A 42 2.82 -25.66 4.46
C ASN A 42 3.88 -24.54 4.40
N ILE A 43 4.03 -23.82 3.29
CA ILE A 43 4.59 -22.46 3.39
C ILE A 43 3.67 -21.62 4.29
N ASP A 44 4.18 -21.28 5.47
CA ASP A 44 3.61 -20.27 6.38
C ASP A 44 2.15 -20.53 6.79
N GLY A 45 1.75 -21.80 6.82
CA GLY A 45 0.38 -22.22 7.17
C GLY A 45 -0.67 -21.94 6.10
N VAL A 46 -0.26 -21.62 4.87
CA VAL A 46 -1.18 -21.38 3.75
C VAL A 46 -1.59 -22.70 3.10
N ASP A 47 -2.89 -22.89 2.95
CA ASP A 47 -3.46 -24.04 2.23
C ASP A 47 -2.89 -24.11 0.79
N PRO A 48 -2.35 -25.26 0.36
CA PRO A 48 -1.76 -25.46 -0.96
C PRO A 48 -2.63 -25.00 -2.13
N LYS A 49 -3.96 -25.04 -2.01
CA LYS A 49 -4.87 -24.58 -3.08
C LYS A 49 -4.73 -23.10 -3.42
N PHE A 50 -4.23 -22.28 -2.49
CA PHE A 50 -3.97 -20.86 -2.72
C PHE A 50 -2.59 -20.59 -3.33
N LEU A 51 -1.61 -21.49 -3.14
CA LEU A 51 -0.23 -21.29 -3.60
C LEU A 51 -0.14 -21.15 -5.12
N ALA A 52 -0.88 -21.96 -5.88
CA ALA A 52 -0.92 -21.86 -7.34
C ALA A 52 -1.42 -20.48 -7.81
N ARG A 53 -2.41 -19.91 -7.12
CA ARG A 53 -2.97 -18.58 -7.46
C ARG A 53 -2.04 -17.45 -7.04
N LEU A 54 -1.33 -17.60 -5.91
CA LEU A 54 -0.31 -16.66 -5.46
C LEU A 54 0.92 -16.64 -6.39
N GLY A 55 1.30 -17.80 -6.94
CA GLY A 55 2.36 -17.92 -7.95
C GLY A 55 1.96 -17.43 -9.34
N ALA A 56 0.68 -17.20 -9.61
CA ALA A 56 0.14 -16.73 -10.90
C ALA A 56 -0.39 -15.30 -10.84
N LEU A 57 0.09 -14.49 -9.88
CA LEU A 57 -0.35 -13.11 -9.74
C LEU A 57 0.02 -12.29 -10.98
N PRO A 58 -0.85 -11.35 -11.42
CA PRO A 58 -0.54 -10.42 -12.49
C PRO A 58 0.75 -9.64 -12.23
N THR A 59 1.42 -9.17 -13.28
CA THR A 59 2.64 -8.36 -13.16
C THR A 59 2.37 -6.87 -12.95
N ASP A 60 1.25 -6.36 -13.45
CA ASP A 60 0.86 -4.96 -13.22
C ASP A 60 0.30 -4.77 -11.80
N LEU A 61 0.79 -3.73 -11.11
CA LEU A 61 0.46 -3.48 -9.71
C LEU A 61 -1.06 -3.42 -9.41
N PRO A 62 -1.92 -2.71 -10.18
CA PRO A 62 -3.34 -2.67 -9.88
C PRO A 62 -4.02 -4.05 -9.99
N SER A 63 -3.71 -4.83 -11.02
CA SER A 63 -4.28 -6.17 -11.17
C SER A 63 -3.72 -7.14 -10.14
N ARG A 64 -2.43 -7.03 -9.81
CA ARG A 64 -1.78 -7.80 -8.75
C ARG A 64 -2.44 -7.58 -7.41
N VAL A 65 -2.57 -6.33 -6.99
CA VAL A 65 -3.21 -5.97 -5.71
C VAL A 65 -4.68 -6.40 -5.68
N ALA A 66 -5.43 -6.19 -6.78
CA ALA A 66 -6.82 -6.62 -6.87
C ALA A 66 -6.98 -8.15 -6.74
N ALA A 67 -6.08 -8.93 -7.33
CA ALA A 67 -6.07 -10.39 -7.23
C ALA A 67 -5.57 -10.88 -5.86
N LEU A 68 -4.63 -10.17 -5.25
CA LEU A 68 -4.02 -10.53 -3.98
C LEU A 68 -4.96 -10.39 -2.80
N VAL A 69 -5.72 -9.29 -2.68
CA VAL A 69 -6.63 -9.03 -1.55
C VAL A 69 -7.55 -10.23 -1.22
N PRO A 70 -8.34 -10.80 -2.16
CA PRO A 70 -9.20 -11.93 -1.85
C PRO A 70 -8.41 -13.20 -1.48
N LEU A 71 -7.19 -13.36 -2.00
CA LEU A 71 -6.33 -14.50 -1.62
C LEU A 71 -5.85 -14.36 -0.18
N LEU A 72 -5.43 -13.18 0.26
CA LEU A 72 -5.00 -12.93 1.63
C LEU A 72 -6.16 -13.13 2.62
N VAL A 73 -7.35 -12.62 2.32
CA VAL A 73 -8.55 -12.87 3.14
C VAL A 73 -8.81 -14.37 3.27
N ALA A 74 -8.80 -15.09 2.15
CA ALA A 74 -9.13 -16.51 2.13
C ALA A 74 -8.06 -17.41 2.77
N SER A 75 -6.78 -17.01 2.70
CA SER A 75 -5.66 -17.84 3.19
C SER A 75 -5.23 -17.53 4.61
N THR A 76 -5.45 -16.31 5.11
CA THR A 76 -4.96 -15.89 6.44
C THR A 76 -6.06 -15.44 7.39
N GLY A 77 -7.30 -15.25 6.91
CA GLY A 77 -8.44 -14.83 7.74
C GLY A 77 -8.40 -13.37 8.19
N VAL A 78 -7.57 -12.52 7.56
CA VAL A 78 -7.55 -11.07 7.85
C VAL A 78 -8.78 -10.37 7.27
N ASP A 79 -9.12 -9.22 7.83
CA ASP A 79 -10.33 -8.49 7.46
C ASP A 79 -10.23 -7.87 6.07
N ARG A 80 -11.30 -8.05 5.29
CA ARG A 80 -11.36 -7.53 3.91
C ARG A 80 -11.33 -6.01 3.86
N ARG A 81 -11.96 -5.34 4.82
CA ARG A 81 -12.13 -3.87 4.83
C ARG A 81 -10.78 -3.16 4.98
N PRO A 82 -9.95 -3.45 6.00
CA PRO A 82 -8.59 -2.91 6.13
C PRO A 82 -7.70 -3.25 4.93
N LEU A 83 -7.75 -4.48 4.42
CA LEU A 83 -7.01 -4.83 3.20
C LEU A 83 -7.41 -3.99 1.98
N ALA A 84 -8.69 -3.68 1.81
CA ALA A 84 -9.15 -2.82 0.73
C ALA A 84 -8.65 -1.37 0.89
N LEU A 85 -8.59 -0.85 2.13
CA LEU A 85 -8.01 0.47 2.43
C LEU A 85 -6.53 0.49 2.06
N ALA A 86 -5.76 -0.47 2.56
CA ALA A 86 -4.34 -0.60 2.27
C ALA A 86 -4.08 -0.73 0.77
N ALA A 87 -4.84 -1.59 0.07
CA ALA A 87 -4.73 -1.80 -1.37
C ALA A 87 -4.91 -0.49 -2.17
N GLN A 88 -5.96 0.27 -1.88
CA GLN A 88 -6.22 1.54 -2.54
C GLN A 88 -5.15 2.59 -2.25
N SER A 89 -4.68 2.67 -1.00
CA SER A 89 -3.64 3.61 -0.61
C SER A 89 -2.27 3.23 -1.21
N LEU A 90 -1.92 1.94 -1.26
CA LEU A 90 -0.67 1.47 -1.87
C LEU A 90 -0.58 1.83 -3.36
N VAL A 91 -1.66 1.65 -4.14
CA VAL A 91 -1.62 2.01 -5.57
C VAL A 91 -1.53 3.52 -5.82
N VAL A 92 -1.98 4.34 -4.87
CA VAL A 92 -1.80 5.80 -4.90
C VAL A 92 -0.36 6.14 -4.50
N SER A 93 0.17 5.54 -3.42
CA SER A 93 1.55 5.75 -2.97
C SER A 93 2.60 5.31 -3.97
N ALA A 94 2.31 4.32 -4.80
CA ALA A 94 3.22 3.85 -5.86
C ALA A 94 3.52 4.89 -6.94
N GLU A 95 2.74 5.98 -6.99
CA GLU A 95 2.96 7.07 -7.93
C GLU A 95 3.97 8.11 -7.43
N ALA A 96 4.28 8.10 -6.13
CA ALA A 96 5.18 9.04 -5.50
C ALA A 96 6.45 8.34 -4.99
N ASP A 97 7.58 8.99 -5.20
CA ASP A 97 8.93 8.49 -4.88
C ASP A 97 9.38 8.87 -3.45
N THR A 98 8.97 10.06 -2.98
CA THR A 98 9.27 10.55 -1.63
C THR A 98 8.11 10.30 -0.65
N VAL A 99 8.44 10.18 0.64
CA VAL A 99 7.44 10.11 1.73
C VAL A 99 6.55 11.35 1.71
N GLU A 100 7.14 12.52 1.49
CA GLU A 100 6.42 13.79 1.44
C GLU A 100 5.34 13.76 0.35
N LEU A 101 5.73 13.44 -0.88
CA LEU A 101 4.82 13.40 -2.01
C LEU A 101 3.75 12.30 -1.83
N ARG A 102 4.09 11.16 -1.22
CA ARG A 102 3.13 10.10 -0.88
C ARG A 102 2.05 10.59 0.06
N VAL A 103 2.40 11.27 1.13
CA VAL A 103 1.42 11.81 2.08
C VAL A 103 0.51 12.82 1.39
N ARG A 104 1.08 13.75 0.62
CA ARG A 104 0.29 14.77 -0.09
C ARG A 104 -0.68 14.16 -1.11
N VAL A 105 -0.20 13.24 -1.94
CA VAL A 105 -1.06 12.59 -2.94
C VAL A 105 -2.12 11.69 -2.30
N LEU A 106 -1.82 11.02 -1.17
CA LEU A 106 -2.81 10.26 -0.41
C LEU A 106 -3.90 11.18 0.16
N ALA A 107 -3.51 12.27 0.81
CA ALA A 107 -4.44 13.27 1.36
C ALA A 107 -5.37 13.81 0.27
N ALA A 108 -4.80 14.23 -0.86
CA ALA A 108 -5.58 14.83 -1.95
C ALA A 108 -6.49 13.81 -2.67
N VAL A 109 -5.97 12.61 -2.96
CA VAL A 109 -6.70 11.64 -3.79
C VAL A 109 -7.75 10.87 -3.00
N LEU A 110 -7.49 10.59 -1.71
CA LEU A 110 -8.36 9.74 -0.89
C LEU A 110 -9.22 10.54 0.07
N TYR A 111 -8.78 11.71 0.52
CA TYR A 111 -9.48 12.51 1.53
C TYR A 111 -9.87 13.91 1.04
N ASP A 112 -9.56 14.24 -0.23
CA ASP A 112 -9.85 15.54 -0.84
C ASP A 112 -9.23 16.72 -0.06
N ARG A 113 -8.02 16.51 0.47
CA ARG A 113 -7.27 17.50 1.27
C ARG A 113 -5.94 17.85 0.65
N ASP A 114 -5.63 19.14 0.55
CA ASP A 114 -4.33 19.62 0.10
C ASP A 114 -3.46 20.00 1.31
N VAL A 115 -2.66 19.03 1.77
CA VAL A 115 -1.79 19.21 2.93
C VAL A 115 -0.46 19.87 2.55
N ASN A 116 -0.02 20.81 3.38
CA ASN A 116 1.19 21.58 3.16
C ASN A 116 2.45 20.70 3.29
N ALA A 117 3.34 20.74 2.30
CA ALA A 117 4.65 20.08 2.29
C ALA A 117 5.43 20.26 3.60
N ALA A 118 5.47 21.48 4.14
CA ALA A 118 6.22 21.79 5.36
C ALA A 118 5.71 21.02 6.60
N SER A 119 4.42 20.63 6.63
CA SER A 119 3.82 19.87 7.72
C SER A 119 4.10 18.36 7.67
N VAL A 120 4.59 17.85 6.54
CA VAL A 120 4.77 16.40 6.34
C VAL A 120 6.10 15.90 6.90
N GLY A 121 7.11 16.76 7.02
CA GLY A 121 8.43 16.41 7.56
C GLY A 121 8.38 15.87 9.00
N GLY A 122 9.38 15.06 9.35
CA GLY A 122 9.57 14.53 10.71
C GLY A 122 10.42 13.26 10.70
N ASP A 123 10.84 12.81 11.89
CA ASP A 123 11.63 11.60 12.06
C ASP A 123 10.80 10.32 11.94
N GLU A 124 11.47 9.19 11.77
CA GLU A 124 10.85 7.86 11.78
C GLU A 124 10.19 7.62 13.15
N ASP A 125 8.91 7.28 13.13
CA ASP A 125 8.11 7.03 14.33
C ASP A 125 8.07 5.53 14.63
N GLY A 126 8.00 5.17 15.92
CA GLY A 126 7.83 3.78 16.34
C GLY A 126 6.60 3.10 15.73
N GLN A 127 5.63 3.88 15.24
CA GLN A 127 4.48 3.42 14.49
C GLN A 127 4.88 2.76 13.16
N THR A 128 5.82 3.34 12.40
CA THR A 128 6.34 2.73 11.16
C THR A 128 6.94 1.34 11.45
N ALA A 129 7.74 1.23 12.52
CA ALA A 129 8.33 -0.04 12.93
C ALA A 129 7.26 -1.07 13.33
N TRP A 130 6.23 -0.66 14.07
CA TRP A 130 5.11 -1.53 14.44
C TRP A 130 4.31 -2.04 13.23
N LEU A 131 4.04 -1.16 12.26
CA LEU A 131 3.34 -1.52 11.01
C LEU A 131 4.09 -2.63 10.27
N LEU A 132 5.42 -2.54 10.21
CA LEU A 132 6.28 -3.44 9.46
C LEU A 132 6.78 -4.66 10.24
N ALA A 133 6.51 -4.76 11.55
CA ALA A 133 7.16 -5.73 12.42
C ALA A 133 7.06 -7.18 11.91
N GLU A 134 5.91 -7.62 11.42
CA GLU A 134 5.75 -8.97 10.86
C GLU A 134 6.55 -9.19 9.58
N LEU A 135 6.56 -8.19 8.69
CA LEU A 135 7.26 -8.26 7.41
C LEU A 135 8.77 -8.31 7.62
N THR A 136 9.29 -7.44 8.49
CA THR A 136 10.70 -7.41 8.87
C THR A 136 11.12 -8.70 9.55
N GLU A 137 10.28 -9.25 10.44
CA GLU A 137 10.58 -10.50 11.12
C GLU A 137 10.58 -11.70 10.17
N ALA A 138 9.64 -11.75 9.22
CA ALA A 138 9.61 -12.76 8.17
C ALA A 138 10.87 -12.71 7.30
N LEU A 139 11.27 -11.51 6.86
CA LEU A 139 12.49 -11.30 6.10
C LEU A 139 13.73 -11.74 6.89
N ARG A 140 13.78 -11.45 8.19
CA ARG A 140 14.89 -11.84 9.06
C ARG A 140 14.97 -13.35 9.27
N ARG A 141 13.84 -14.02 9.54
CA ARG A 141 13.81 -15.47 9.85
C ARG A 141 13.90 -16.36 8.61
N HIS A 142 13.31 -15.94 7.50
CA HIS A 142 13.11 -16.78 6.32
C HIS A 142 13.84 -16.27 5.07
N SER A 143 14.47 -15.08 5.14
CA SER A 143 15.12 -14.41 4.00
C SER A 143 14.18 -14.19 2.80
N ARG A 144 12.86 -14.17 3.07
CA ARG A 144 11.77 -13.97 2.11
C ARG A 144 10.53 -13.45 2.84
N VAL A 145 9.62 -12.86 2.07
CA VAL A 145 8.30 -12.50 2.57
C VAL A 145 7.40 -13.73 2.68
N THR A 146 6.69 -13.83 3.80
CA THR A 146 5.64 -14.83 3.99
C THR A 146 4.27 -14.24 3.65
N VAL A 147 3.35 -15.07 3.20
CA VAL A 147 1.97 -14.63 2.88
C VAL A 147 1.30 -14.03 4.11
N ARG A 148 1.50 -14.65 5.28
CA ARG A 148 0.96 -14.17 6.56
C ARG A 148 1.54 -12.82 6.97
N ALA A 149 2.85 -12.63 6.85
CA ALA A 149 3.47 -11.37 7.22
C ALA A 149 2.98 -10.22 6.34
N LEU A 150 2.84 -10.44 5.03
CA LEU A 150 2.26 -9.45 4.12
C LEU A 150 0.80 -9.15 4.47
N ALA A 151 -0.01 -10.17 4.73
CA ALA A 151 -1.42 -10.01 5.11
C ALA A 151 -1.59 -9.18 6.38
N VAL A 152 -0.84 -9.51 7.44
CA VAL A 152 -0.91 -8.78 8.71
C VAL A 152 -0.37 -7.35 8.57
N THR A 153 0.69 -7.15 7.80
CA THR A 153 1.22 -5.80 7.52
C THR A 153 0.19 -4.95 6.79
N MET A 154 -0.42 -5.49 5.72
CA MET A 154 -1.48 -4.78 4.99
C MET A 154 -2.73 -4.54 5.85
N GLN A 155 -3.09 -5.47 6.73
CA GLN A 155 -4.16 -5.28 7.71
C GLN A 155 -3.86 -4.09 8.63
N ARG A 156 -2.68 -4.06 9.28
CA ARG A 156 -2.27 -2.96 10.17
C ARG A 156 -2.24 -1.62 9.46
N LEU A 157 -1.76 -1.59 8.22
CA LEU A 157 -1.80 -0.40 7.37
C LEU A 157 -3.24 0.06 7.10
N GLY A 158 -4.14 -0.88 6.83
CA GLY A 158 -5.56 -0.61 6.63
C GLY A 158 -6.25 -0.10 7.89
N ASP A 159 -5.95 -0.69 9.04
CA ASP A 159 -6.50 -0.32 10.35
C ASP A 159 -6.05 1.10 10.74
N LEU A 160 -4.79 1.44 10.51
CA LEU A 160 -4.29 2.81 10.67
C LEU A 160 -5.06 3.79 9.77
N LEU A 161 -5.34 3.44 8.52
CA LEU A 161 -6.11 4.31 7.63
C LEU A 161 -7.59 4.38 8.03
N ALA A 162 -8.12 3.39 8.72
CA ALA A 162 -9.50 3.36 9.18
C ALA A 162 -9.75 4.34 10.34
N THR A 163 -8.70 4.84 11.00
CA THR A 163 -8.82 5.91 12.01
C THR A 163 -9.03 7.29 11.40
N ILE A 164 -8.79 7.43 10.09
CA ILE A 164 -8.90 8.68 9.35
C ILE A 164 -10.34 8.81 8.81
N ASP A 165 -11.10 9.76 9.33
CA ASP A 165 -12.45 10.05 8.88
C ASP A 165 -12.49 10.81 7.53
N GLY A 166 -13.64 10.78 6.84
CA GLY A 166 -13.86 11.62 5.65
C GLY A 166 -13.24 11.08 4.35
N ARG A 167 -12.91 9.78 4.30
CA ARG A 167 -12.46 9.14 3.06
C ARG A 167 -13.52 9.31 1.95
N THR A 168 -13.05 9.65 0.76
CA THR A 168 -13.85 9.78 -0.45
C THR A 168 -13.94 8.46 -1.22
N GLY A 169 -15.11 8.20 -1.79
CA GLY A 169 -15.34 7.10 -2.73
C GLY A 169 -15.54 5.73 -2.08
N PRO A 170 -15.90 4.72 -2.89
CA PRO A 170 -16.27 3.40 -2.40
C PRO A 170 -15.03 2.58 -2.02
N LEU A 171 -15.17 1.80 -0.93
CA LEU A 171 -14.12 0.91 -0.48
C LEU A 171 -14.17 -0.45 -1.18
N ILE A 172 -13.68 -0.47 -2.41
CA ILE A 172 -13.67 -1.65 -3.28
C ILE A 172 -12.25 -1.86 -3.82
N SER A 173 -11.71 -3.07 -3.68
CA SER A 173 -10.37 -3.45 -4.16
C SER A 173 -10.37 -3.97 -5.62
N GLY A 174 -11.35 -3.56 -6.42
CA GLY A 174 -11.49 -4.01 -7.82
C GLY A 174 -10.47 -3.35 -8.74
N ARG A 175 -9.96 -4.08 -9.72
CA ARG A 175 -8.93 -3.62 -10.67
C ARG A 175 -9.24 -2.25 -11.28
N LEU A 176 -10.48 -2.03 -11.73
CA LEU A 176 -10.89 -0.77 -12.34
C LEU A 176 -10.84 0.41 -11.35
N VAL A 177 -11.21 0.18 -10.09
CA VAL A 177 -11.16 1.20 -9.03
C VAL A 177 -9.71 1.57 -8.74
N LEU A 178 -8.84 0.56 -8.55
CA LEU A 178 -7.41 0.78 -8.32
C LEU A 178 -6.74 1.52 -9.49
N TRP A 179 -7.08 1.16 -10.72
CA TRP A 179 -6.60 1.86 -11.91
C TRP A 179 -7.04 3.32 -11.96
N ARG A 180 -8.32 3.62 -11.63
CA ARG A 180 -8.84 4.99 -11.59
C ARG A 180 -8.15 5.83 -10.51
N LEU A 181 -7.93 5.27 -9.33
CA LEU A 181 -7.20 5.95 -8.24
C LEU A 181 -5.76 6.29 -8.67
N ARG A 182 -5.07 5.33 -9.26
CA ARG A 182 -3.72 5.52 -9.82
C ARG A 182 -3.70 6.62 -10.89
N LYS A 183 -4.71 6.67 -11.78
CA LYS A 183 -4.86 7.72 -12.78
C LYS A 183 -5.13 9.10 -12.15
N ARG A 184 -5.96 9.17 -11.10
CA ARG A 184 -6.23 10.41 -10.34
C ARG A 184 -4.96 10.92 -9.67
N ALA A 185 -4.17 10.05 -9.03
CA ALA A 185 -2.88 10.39 -8.44
C ALA A 185 -1.90 10.98 -9.45
N ARG A 186 -1.71 10.32 -10.61
CA ARG A 186 -0.88 10.85 -11.70
C ARG A 186 -1.32 12.21 -12.22
N ARG A 187 -2.64 12.42 -12.31
CA ARG A 187 -3.19 13.69 -12.76
C ARG A 187 -2.85 14.79 -11.75
N TRP A 188 -3.17 14.56 -10.48
CA TRP A 188 -2.89 15.51 -9.40
C TRP A 188 -1.41 15.88 -9.33
N MET A 189 -0.51 14.89 -9.42
CA MET A 189 0.93 15.17 -9.39
C MET A 189 1.39 16.04 -10.57
N ARG A 190 0.88 15.81 -11.79
CA ARG A 190 1.20 16.67 -12.95
C ARG A 190 0.73 18.10 -12.76
N GLU A 191 -0.46 18.29 -12.20
CA GLU A 191 -1.02 19.61 -11.89
C GLU A 191 -0.14 20.34 -10.86
N GLN A 192 0.28 19.65 -9.80
CA GLN A 192 1.14 20.20 -8.76
C GLN A 192 2.56 20.50 -9.25
N SER A 193 3.14 19.67 -10.13
CA SER A 193 4.42 19.95 -10.77
C SER A 193 4.35 21.18 -11.69
N ALA A 194 3.23 21.38 -12.40
CA ALA A 194 3.02 22.56 -13.23
C ALA A 194 2.87 23.84 -12.39
N VAL A 195 2.22 23.78 -11.23
CA VAL A 195 2.16 24.90 -10.29
C VAL A 195 3.55 25.24 -9.73
N ARG A 196 4.38 24.23 -9.46
CA ARG A 196 5.77 24.44 -9.01
C ARG A 196 6.67 25.04 -10.09
N TRP A 197 6.35 24.82 -11.37
CA TRP A 197 7.07 25.37 -12.53
C TRP A 197 6.21 26.41 -13.25
N ASP A 198 6.01 27.58 -12.64
CA ASP A 198 5.52 28.78 -13.33
C ASP A 198 6.70 29.72 -13.64
N PRO A 199 7.15 29.82 -14.91
CA PRO A 199 8.23 30.73 -15.30
C PRO A 199 7.86 32.22 -15.18
N ARG A 200 6.60 32.56 -14.85
CA ARG A 200 6.13 33.93 -14.63
C ARG A 200 6.04 34.34 -13.16
N GLY A 201 6.46 33.47 -12.24
CA GLY A 201 6.79 33.85 -10.87
C GLY A 201 5.68 34.52 -10.05
N ARG A 202 4.43 34.07 -10.17
CA ARG A 202 3.41 34.42 -9.16
C ARG A 202 3.14 33.23 -8.26
N GLN A 203 4.00 33.08 -7.24
CA GLN A 203 3.63 32.32 -6.06
C GLN A 203 2.47 33.06 -5.38
N SER A 204 1.31 32.40 -5.28
CA SER A 204 0.18 32.85 -4.47
C SER A 204 0.20 32.10 -3.15
#